data_AF-A0A5K3FKD8-F1
#
_entry.id   AF-A0A5K3FKD8-F1
#
_cell.length_a   1.000
_cell.length_b   1.000
_cell.length_c   1.000
_cell.angle_alpha   90.00
_cell.angle_beta   90.00
_cell.angle_gamma   90.00
#
_symmetry.space_group_name_H-M   'P 1'
#
loop_
_entity.id
_entity.type
_entity.pdbx_description
1 polymer ?
#
loop_
_entity_poly.entity_id
_entity_poly.type
_entity_poly.pdbx_seq_one_letter_code
_entity_poly.pdbx_strand_id
1 'polypeptide(L)' 'MLHTYSTEVEQLADAFVKGCNPSFPSSKSEYKNVGYIQPTSSDEKLDYHDVLCNVDNTSYTYENNTCHGS' A
#
# COMPACT_ATOMS: atom_id res chain seq x y z
N MET A 1 9.62 -16.24 -11.78
CA MET A 1 8.25 -16.72 -11.49
C MET A 1 7.32 -15.59 -11.88
N LEU A 2 6.45 -15.78 -12.88
CA LEU A 2 5.49 -14.74 -13.29
C LEU A 2 4.25 -14.90 -12.43
N HIS A 3 4.04 -14.01 -11.47
CA HIS A 3 2.83 -14.01 -10.64
C HIS A 3 1.68 -13.46 -11.49
N THR A 4 0.64 -14.25 -11.71
CA THR A 4 -0.60 -13.78 -12.31
C THR A 4 -1.36 -12.95 -11.28
N TYR A 5 -1.89 -11.81 -11.72
CA TYR A 5 -2.74 -10.99 -10.88
C TYR A 5 -3.99 -11.76 -10.43
N SER A 6 -4.41 -11.53 -9.18
CA SER A 6 -5.60 -12.13 -8.59
C SER A 6 -6.46 -11.05 -7.93
N THR A 7 -7.68 -10.88 -8.45
CA THR A 7 -8.69 -9.99 -7.88
C THR A 7 -9.10 -10.42 -6.47
N GLU A 8 -9.03 -11.71 -6.15
CA GLU A 8 -9.31 -12.22 -4.80
C GLU A 8 -8.27 -11.71 -3.79
N VAL A 9 -6.99 -11.72 -4.18
CA VAL A 9 -5.89 -11.21 -3.35
C VAL A 9 -5.99 -9.69 -3.19
N GLU A 10 -6.38 -8.98 -4.25
CA GLU A 10 -6.63 -7.53 -4.18
C GLU A 10 -7.73 -7.20 -3.16
N GLN A 11 -8.87 -7.89 -3.21
CA GLN A 11 -9.98 -7.63 -2.27
C GLN A 11 -9.57 -7.90 -0.81
N LEU A 12 -8.79 -8.95 -0.57
CA LEU A 12 -8.27 -9.26 0.76
C LEU A 12 -7.27 -8.20 1.25
N ALA A 13 -6.46 -7.65 0.35
CA ALA A 13 -5.55 -6.55 0.66
C ALA A 13 -6.31 -5.26 0.98
N ASP A 14 -7.32 -4.90 0.18
CA ASP A 14 -8.18 -3.73 0.41
C ASP A 14 -8.93 -3.81 1.75
N ALA A 15 -9.49 -4.98 2.07
CA ALA A 15 -10.14 -5.21 3.36
C ALA A 15 -9.16 -5.11 4.54
N PHE A 16 -7.92 -5.56 4.37
CA PHE A 16 -6.89 -5.46 5.41
C PHE A 16 -6.46 -4.01 5.67
N VAL A 17 -6.14 -3.25 4.62
CA VAL A 17 -5.66 -1.86 4.76
C VAL A 17 -6.73 -0.90 5.29
N LYS A 18 -8.02 -1.15 4.99
CA LYS A 18 -9.16 -0.38 5.53
C LYS A 18 -9.31 -0.46 7.04
N GLY A 19 -8.83 -1.54 7.65
CA GLY A 19 -9.00 -1.78 9.09
C GLY A 19 -8.13 -0.90 10.00
N CYS A 20 -7.18 -0.12 9.46
CA CYS A 20 -6.14 0.58 10.24
C CYS A 20 -5.48 -0.30 11.32
N ASN A 21 -5.45 -1.62 11.12
CA ASN A 21 -4.92 -2.57 12.09
C ASN A 21 -3.51 -2.96 11.65
N PRO A 22 -2.47 -2.67 12.46
CA PRO A 22 -1.08 -2.93 12.06
C PRO A 22 -0.75 -4.42 12.02
N SER A 23 -1.63 -5.29 12.53
CA SER A 23 -1.40 -6.74 12.61
C SER A 23 -2.10 -7.48 11.48
N PHE A 24 -1.33 -8.25 10.71
CA PHE A 24 -1.86 -9.11 9.66
C PHE A 24 -2.75 -10.23 10.24
N PRO A 25 -4.00 -10.40 9.76
CA PRO A 25 -4.97 -11.33 10.35
C PRO A 25 -4.78 -12.78 9.88
N SER A 26 -3.57 -13.34 10.04
CA SER A 26 -3.21 -14.69 9.57
C SER A 26 -4.03 -15.82 10.20
N SER A 27 -4.67 -15.58 11.36
CA SER A 27 -5.53 -16.55 12.03
C SER A 27 -6.89 -16.74 11.33
N LYS A 28 -7.29 -15.81 10.47
CA LYS A 28 -8.54 -15.88 9.73
C LYS A 28 -8.40 -16.81 8.53
N SER A 29 -9.41 -17.64 8.30
CA SER A 29 -9.38 -18.66 7.24
C SER A 29 -9.16 -18.08 5.85
N GLU A 30 -9.70 -16.88 5.58
CA GLU A 30 -9.57 -16.22 4.28
C GLU A 30 -8.13 -15.75 3.97
N TYR A 31 -7.26 -15.64 4.99
CA TYR A 31 -5.85 -15.26 4.82
C TYR A 31 -4.88 -16.44 4.88
N LYS A 32 -5.35 -17.68 4.98
CA LYS A 32 -4.51 -18.88 5.19
C LYS A 32 -3.39 -19.06 4.15
N ASN A 33 -3.63 -18.64 2.91
CA ASN A 33 -2.69 -18.76 1.79
C ASN A 33 -2.17 -17.39 1.30
N VAL A 34 -2.37 -16.33 2.08
CA VAL A 34 -1.95 -14.98 1.73
C VAL A 34 -0.66 -14.65 2.45
N GLY A 35 0.38 -14.29 1.69
CA GLY A 35 1.61 -13.74 2.23
C GLY A 35 1.47 -12.23 2.43
N TYR A 36 1.98 -11.73 3.56
CA TYR A 36 2.10 -10.30 3.84
C TYR A 36 3.56 -9.95 4.09
N ILE A 37 4.08 -9.02 3.30
CA ILE A 37 5.41 -8.45 3.51
C ILE A 37 5.21 -7.10 4.17
N GLN A 38 5.38 -7.08 5.49
CA GLN A 38 5.58 -5.83 6.21
C GLN A 38 7.06 -5.48 6.10
N PRO A 39 7.43 -4.32 5.54
CA PRO A 39 8.76 -3.78 5.82
C PRO A 39 8.89 -3.72 7.33
N THR A 40 9.92 -4.37 7.89
CA THR A 40 10.29 -4.13 9.29
C THR A 40 10.46 -2.62 9.41
N SER A 41 9.71 -1.98 10.30
CA SER A 41 9.71 -0.53 10.55
C SER A 41 11.04 0.07 10.11
N SER A 42 11.03 0.82 9.01
CA SER A 42 12.26 1.39 8.51
C SER A 42 12.62 2.55 9.46
N ASP A 43 13.51 2.28 10.41
CA ASP A 43 14.28 3.35 11.05
C ASP A 43 15.08 4.14 10.00
N GLU A 44 15.26 3.56 8.80
CA GLU A 44 15.58 4.29 7.59
C GLU A 44 14.44 5.23 7.22
N LYS A 45 14.68 6.51 7.52
CA LYS A 45 14.05 7.61 6.80
C LYS A 45 14.34 7.40 5.32
N LEU A 46 13.31 7.12 4.53
CA LEU A 46 13.44 7.04 3.07
C LEU A 46 14.07 8.35 2.57
N ASP A 47 15.07 8.30 1.70
CA ASP A 47 15.78 9.51 1.22
C ASP A 47 14.84 10.57 0.62
N TYR A 48 13.69 10.13 0.13
CA TYR A 48 12.64 10.98 -0.42
C TYR A 48 11.60 11.43 0.61
N HIS A 49 11.71 11.09 1.89
CA HIS A 49 10.80 11.54 2.95
C HIS A 49 10.69 13.06 2.96
N ASP A 50 11.83 13.75 2.90
CA ASP A 50 11.88 15.21 2.92
C ASP A 50 11.44 15.81 1.58
N VAL A 51 11.52 15.05 0.48
CA VAL A 51 10.95 15.43 -0.83
C VAL A 51 9.43 15.31 -0.82
N LEU A 52 8.88 14.23 -0.26
CA LEU A 52 7.43 14.00 -0.18
C LEU A 52 6.71 15.04 0.67
N CYS A 53 7.36 15.59 1.70
CA CYS A 53 6.80 16.73 2.44
C CYS A 53 6.63 18.01 1.61
N ASN A 54 7.39 18.14 0.51
CA ASN A 54 7.27 19.26 -0.43
C ASN A 54 6.36 18.93 -1.63
N VAL A 55 5.91 17.67 -1.76
CA VAL A 55 4.90 17.29 -2.75
C VAL A 55 3.55 17.67 -2.15
N ASP A 56 3.02 18.81 -2.60
CA ASP A 56 1.66 19.20 -2.27
C ASP A 56 0.70 18.14 -2.83
N ASN A 57 -0.15 17.55 -1.98
CA ASN A 57 -1.07 16.50 -2.40
C ASN A 57 -2.13 17.00 -3.41
N THR A 58 -2.21 18.31 -3.62
CA THR A 58 -3.03 18.96 -4.64
C THR A 58 -2.43 18.89 -6.04
N SER A 59 -1.16 18.46 -6.17
CA SER A 59 -0.49 18.31 -7.46
C SER A 59 -1.04 17.15 -8.29
N TYR A 60 -1.84 16.25 -7.73
CA TYR A 60 -2.47 15.16 -8.47
C TYR A 60 -3.98 15.32 -8.55
N THR A 61 -4.51 15.42 -9.77
CA THR A 61 -5.94 15.51 -10.05
C THR A 61 -6.49 14.13 -10.40
N TYR A 62 -7.25 13.53 -9.49
CA TYR A 62 -7.84 12.20 -9.65
C TYR A 62 -8.87 12.12 -10.79
N GLU A 63 -9.63 13.19 -11.01
CA GLU A 63 -10.73 13.24 -12.00
C GLU A 63 -10.25 12.98 -13.44
N ASN A 64 -9.02 13.35 -13.75
CA ASN A 64 -8.43 13.22 -15.07
C ASN A 64 -7.08 12.49 -15.05
N ASN A 65 -6.71 11.88 -13.92
CA ASN A 65 -5.48 11.11 -13.76
C ASN A 65 -4.21 11.90 -14.15
N THR A 66 -4.16 13.20 -13.85
CA THR A 66 -3.02 14.07 -14.19
C THR A 66 -2.23 14.51 -12.96
N CYS A 67 -0.91 14.58 -13.14
CA CYS A 67 0.03 15.14 -12.18
C CYS A 67 0.57 16.48 -12.71
N HIS A 68 0.50 17.52 -11.90
CA HIS A 68 0.93 18.88 -12.20
C HIS A 68 2.30 19.23 -11.58
N GLY A 69 3.02 18.21 -11.08
CA GLY A 69 4.38 18.38 -10.57
C GLY A 69 5.33 18.86 -11.66
N SER A 70 6.20 19.81 -11.31
CA SER A 70 7.27 20.38 -12.16
C SER A 70 8.46 19.44 -12.33
#